data_AF-A0A060Y3Z3-F1
#
_entry.id   AF-A0A060Y3Z3-F1
#
_cell.length_a   1.000
_cell.length_b   1.000
_cell.length_c   1.000
_cell.angle_alpha   90.00
_cell.angle_beta   90.00
_cell.angle_gamma   90.00
#
_symmetry.space_group_name_H-M   'P 1'
#
loop_
_entity.id
_entity.type
_entity.pdbx_description
1 polymer ?
#
loop_
_entity_poly.entity_id
_entity_poly.type
_entity_poly.pdbx_seq_one_letter_code
_entity_poly.pdbx_strand_id
1 'polypeptide(L)'
;MCVTSLPGAFQGALHGVLTMSQLEEAVRGTMRRGGCTASRASFIGACFGAQTGLQGIPESWKNRTLKYPVLLGLAKKVVGSQQA
;
A
#
# COMPACT_ATOMS: atom_id res chain seq x y z
N MET A 1 10.46 17.54 12.61
CA MET A 1 9.86 16.49 11.76
C MET A 1 10.57 16.53 10.41
N CYS A 2 11.29 15.47 10.03
CA CYS A 2 11.96 15.44 8.73
C CYS A 2 10.91 15.15 7.64
N VAL A 3 10.52 16.18 6.91
CA VAL A 3 9.71 16.04 5.70
C VAL A 3 10.58 15.39 4.63
N THR A 4 10.45 14.08 4.43
CA THR A 4 10.96 13.47 3.20
C THR A 4 10.06 13.96 2.06
N SER A 5 10.51 15.00 1.36
CA SER A 5 9.86 15.52 0.16
C SER A 5 10.08 14.58 -1.02
N LEU A 6 9.33 14.78 -2.10
CA LEU A 6 9.75 14.23 -3.40
C LEU A 6 11.12 14.85 -3.76
N PRO A 7 12.03 14.07 -4.37
CA PRO A 7 11.83 12.71 -4.88
C PRO A 7 12.11 11.58 -3.86
N GLY A 8 12.74 11.87 -2.72
CA GLY A 8 13.26 10.84 -1.80
C GLY A 8 12.17 9.92 -1.21
N ALA A 9 10.99 10.47 -0.90
CA ALA A 9 9.88 9.65 -0.42
C ALA A 9 9.40 8.64 -1.48
N PHE A 10 9.31 9.07 -2.75
CA PHE A 10 8.91 8.22 -3.86
C PHE A 10 9.96 7.14 -4.12
N GLN A 11 11.24 7.51 -4.19
CA GLN A 11 12.35 6.55 -4.36
C GLN A 11 12.38 5.50 -3.25
N GLY A 12 12.17 5.90 -2.00
CA GLY A 12 12.10 4.97 -0.89
C GLY A 12 10.91 3.99 -0.98
N ALA A 13 9.76 4.46 -1.45
CA ALA A 13 8.61 3.60 -1.68
C ALA A 13 8.85 2.65 -2.87
N LEU A 14 9.38 3.17 -3.97
CA LEU A 14 9.70 2.42 -5.18
C LEU A 14 10.74 1.32 -4.92
N HIS A 15 11.75 1.60 -4.09
CA HIS A 15 12.69 0.58 -3.65
C HIS A 15 11.98 -0.60 -2.98
N GLY A 16 11.01 -0.34 -2.09
CA GLY A 16 10.20 -1.40 -1.47
C GLY A 16 9.36 -2.19 -2.48
N VAL A 17 8.79 -1.52 -3.49
CA VAL A 17 8.01 -2.17 -4.56
C VAL A 17 8.89 -3.06 -5.44
N LEU A 18 10.12 -2.63 -5.77
CA LEU A 18 10.98 -3.33 -6.73
C LEU A 18 11.81 -4.46 -6.11
N THR A 19 12.09 -4.40 -4.80
CA THR A 19 13.04 -5.33 -4.16
C THR A 19 12.39 -6.40 -3.29
N MET A 20 11.10 -6.24 -2.95
CA MET A 20 10.38 -7.16 -2.07
C MET A 20 9.32 -7.92 -2.85
N SER A 21 9.02 -9.15 -2.42
CA SER A 21 8.07 -10.02 -3.13
C SER A 21 6.66 -10.00 -2.53
N GLN A 22 6.52 -9.52 -1.29
CA GLN A 22 5.25 -9.54 -0.56
C GLN A 22 4.94 -8.18 0.07
N LEU A 23 3.65 -7.82 0.08
CA LEU A 23 3.16 -6.57 0.67
C LEU A 23 3.58 -6.39 2.13
N GLU A 24 3.45 -7.46 2.92
CA GLU A 24 3.81 -7.46 4.35
C GLU A 24 5.28 -7.14 4.56
N GLU A 25 6.16 -7.73 3.76
CA GLU A 25 7.60 -7.50 3.80
C GLU A 25 7.93 -6.05 3.39
N ALA A 26 7.38 -5.57 2.28
CA ALA A 26 7.63 -4.22 1.76
C ALA A 26 7.21 -3.12 2.74
N VAL A 27 6.01 -3.25 3.33
CA VAL A 27 5.50 -2.27 4.31
C VAL A 27 6.30 -2.33 5.61
N ARG A 28 6.61 -3.52 6.13
CA ARG A 28 7.45 -3.64 7.34
C ARG A 28 8.86 -3.10 7.12
N GLY A 29 9.47 -3.40 5.97
CA GLY A 29 10.76 -2.86 5.57
C GLY A 29 10.75 -1.33 5.52
N THR A 30 9.68 -0.74 5.01
CA THR A 30 9.48 0.71 4.98
C THR A 30 9.34 1.31 6.38
N MET A 31 8.56 0.67 7.25
CA MET A 31 8.36 1.12 8.64
C MET A 31 9.67 1.11 9.44
N ARG A 32 10.49 0.06 9.29
CA ARG A 32 11.80 -0.05 9.96
C ARG A 32 12.78 1.06 9.57
N ARG A 33 12.63 1.64 8.38
CA ARG A 33 13.49 2.74 7.87
C ARG A 33 13.03 4.13 8.31
N GLY A 34 11.97 4.25 9.13
CA GLY A 34 11.55 5.52 9.75
C GLY A 34 11.00 6.57 8.78
N GLY A 35 11.05 7.86 9.14
CA GLY A 35 10.57 8.96 8.30
C GLY A 35 9.05 8.96 8.07
N CYS A 36 8.60 9.40 6.89
CA CYS A 36 7.19 9.36 6.51
C CYS A 36 6.79 7.95 6.05
N THR A 37 6.51 7.07 7.00
CA THR A 37 6.20 5.65 6.72
C THR A 37 4.82 5.48 6.13
N ALA A 38 3.82 6.24 6.60
CA ALA A 38 2.43 6.14 6.14
C ALA A 38 2.30 6.37 4.63
N SER A 39 2.78 7.51 4.12
CA SER A 39 2.68 7.86 2.70
C SER A 39 3.41 6.86 1.79
N ARG A 40 4.59 6.40 2.22
CA ARG A 40 5.36 5.40 1.47
C ARG A 40 4.69 4.02 1.49
N ALA A 41 4.16 3.60 2.64
CA ALA A 41 3.41 2.35 2.77
C ALA A 41 2.10 2.38 1.97
N SER A 42 1.42 3.53 1.88
CA SER A 42 0.24 3.70 1.02
C SER A 42 0.57 3.50 -0.46
N PHE A 43 1.67 4.09 -0.94
CA PHE A 43 2.13 3.89 -2.32
C PHE A 43 2.49 2.43 -2.60
N ILE A 44 3.27 1.80 -1.71
CA ILE A 44 3.60 0.37 -1.78
C ILE A 44 2.33 -0.48 -1.82
N GLY A 45 1.38 -0.21 -0.93
CA GLY A 45 0.10 -0.91 -0.86
C GLY A 45 -0.71 -0.80 -2.15
N ALA A 46 -0.71 0.38 -2.79
CA ALA A 46 -1.37 0.57 -4.08
C ALA A 46 -0.71 -0.28 -5.18
N CYS A 47 0.62 -0.30 -5.28
CA CYS A 47 1.34 -1.10 -6.27
C CYS A 47 1.13 -2.61 -6.07
N PHE A 48 1.32 -3.11 -4.85
CA PHE A 48 1.10 -4.53 -4.55
C PHE A 48 -0.37 -4.92 -4.70
N GLY A 49 -1.31 -4.07 -4.31
CA GLY A 49 -2.74 -4.31 -4.50
C GLY A 49 -3.13 -4.41 -5.98
N ALA A 50 -2.53 -3.59 -6.84
CA ALA A 50 -2.72 -3.68 -8.28
C ALA A 50 -2.07 -4.94 -8.89
N GLN A 51 -0.88 -5.33 -8.42
CA GLN A 51 -0.14 -6.49 -8.93
C GLN A 51 -0.73 -7.83 -8.48
N THR A 52 -1.11 -7.93 -7.22
CA THR A 52 -1.45 -9.20 -6.55
C THR A 52 -2.92 -9.33 -6.18
N GLY A 53 -3.73 -8.29 -6.39
CA GLY A 53 -5.14 -8.29 -6.06
C GLY A 53 -5.41 -8.41 -4.55
N LEU A 54 -6.66 -8.75 -4.20
CA LEU A 54 -7.10 -8.89 -2.81
C LEU A 54 -6.45 -10.08 -2.10
N GLN A 55 -6.00 -11.10 -2.84
CA GLN A 55 -5.34 -12.29 -2.31
C GLN A 55 -3.93 -11.99 -1.76
N GLY A 56 -3.27 -10.95 -2.24
CA GLY A 56 -1.95 -10.54 -1.72
C GLY A 56 -1.99 -9.74 -0.42
N ILE A 57 -3.18 -9.41 0.09
CA ILE A 57 -3.36 -8.66 1.35
C ILE A 57 -3.58 -9.66 2.50
N PRO A 58 -2.78 -9.60 3.59
CA PRO A 58 -2.99 -10.48 4.74
C PRO A 58 -4.38 -10.30 5.38
N GLU A 59 -5.08 -11.40 5.67
CA GLU A 59 -6.39 -11.35 6.33
C GLU A 59 -6.35 -10.61 7.68
N SER A 60 -5.28 -10.81 8.44
CA SER A 60 -5.08 -10.10 9.71
C SER A 60 -4.98 -8.57 9.55
N TRP A 61 -4.62 -8.06 8.36
CA TRP A 61 -4.55 -6.63 8.08
C TRP A 61 -5.92 -6.09 7.65
N LYS A 62 -6.66 -6.87 6.85
CA LYS A 62 -8.06 -6.56 6.50
C LYS A 62 -8.91 -6.40 7.77
N ASN A 63 -8.79 -7.35 8.69
CA ASN A 63 -9.53 -7.36 9.96
C ASN A 63 -9.17 -6.21 10.90
N ARG A 64 -7.95 -5.66 10.80
CA ARG A 64 -7.49 -4.51 11.60
C ARG A 64 -7.71 -3.15 10.94
N THR A 65 -8.22 -3.13 9.71
CA THR A 65 -8.47 -1.88 8.97
C THR A 65 -9.86 -1.35 9.32
N LEU A 66 -9.91 -0.20 10.00
CA LEU A 66 -11.12 0.38 10.61
C LEU A 66 -12.36 0.40 9.70
N LYS A 67 -12.20 0.76 8.43
CA LYS A 67 -13.30 0.88 7.46
C LYS A 67 -13.18 -0.10 6.29
N TYR A 68 -12.58 -1.27 6.51
CA TYR A 68 -12.33 -2.23 5.43
C TYR A 68 -13.58 -2.58 4.60
N PRO A 69 -14.75 -2.93 5.20
CA PRO A 69 -15.93 -3.29 4.40
C PRO A 69 -16.41 -2.16 3.49
N VAL A 70 -16.36 -0.91 4.00
CA VAL A 70 -16.75 0.29 3.25
C VAL A 70 -15.76 0.54 2.10
N LEU A 71 -14.45 0.48 2.38
CA LEU A 71 -13.41 0.67 1.37
C LEU A 71 -13.50 -0.38 0.26
N LEU A 72 -13.74 -1.65 0.60
CA LEU A 72 -13.91 -2.71 -0.38
C LEU A 72 -15.13 -2.47 -1.27
N GLY A 73 -16.25 -2.03 -0.70
CA GLY A 73 -17.45 -1.67 -1.46
C GLY A 73 -17.19 -0.51 -2.43
N LEU A 74 -16.46 0.52 -2.00
CA LEU A 74 -16.08 1.65 -2.84
C LEU A 74 -15.12 1.23 -3.97
N ALA A 75 -14.11 0.43 -3.66
CA ALA A 75 -13.15 -0.05 -4.65
C ALA A 75 -13.85 -0.84 -5.76
N LYS A 76 -14.78 -1.74 -5.40
CA LYS A 76 -15.60 -2.49 -6.38
C LYS A 76 -16.45 -1.57 -7.26
N LYS A 77 -17.04 -0.52 -6.68
CA LYS A 77 -17.81 0.48 -7.45
C LYS A 77 -16.93 1.20 -8.46
N VAL A 78 -15.75 1.66 -8.05
CA VAL A 78 -14.80 2.34 -8.95
C VAL A 78 -14.43 1.44 -10.12
N VAL A 79 -14.08 0.18 -9.87
CA VAL A 79 -13.75 -0.78 -10.94
C VAL A 79 -14.95 -1.04 -11.86
N GLY A 80 -16.15 -1.20 -11.30
CA GLY A 80 -17.37 -1.39 -12.08
C GLY A 80 -17.75 -0.18 -12.93
N SER A 81 -17.47 1.05 -12.47
CA SER A 81 -17.66 2.28 -13.24
C SER A 81 -16.65 2.48 -14.37
N GLN A 82 -15.54 1.73 -14.40
CA GLN A 82 -14.55 1.76 -15.48
C GLN A 82 -14.85 0.76 -16.60
N GLN A 83 -15.91 -0.04 -16.46
CA GLN A 83 -16.32 -1.09 -17.42
C GLN A 83 -17.58 -0.69 -18.23
N ALA A 84 -18.01 0.57 -18.13
CA ALA A 84 -19.15 1.15 -18.84
C ALA A 84 -18.68 2.10 -19.96
#